data_AF-A0A9J8AAC0-F1
#
_entry.id   AF-A0A9J8AAC0-F1
#
_cell.length_a   1.000
_cell.length_b   1.000
_cell.length_c   1.000
_cell.angle_alpha   90.00
_cell.angle_beta   90.00
_cell.angle_gamma   90.00
#
_symmetry.space_group_name_H-M   'P 1'
#
loop_
_entity.id
_entity.type
_entity.pdbx_description
1 polymer ?
#
loop_
_entity_poly.entity_id
_entity_poly.type
_entity_poly.pdbx_seq_one_letter_code
_entity_poly.pdbx_strand_id
1 'polypeptide(L)'
;MLEEVKTSYHSREEQLTKTIRSYRKRIQGLSNTYQQLLIAYRLQCEQILALPEHALEAGPPEGHFSPAGAELRGETERELHRLREDKARLESQLKLAREQMAVLTESSQRRMFCDRIPRFAHT
;
A
#
# COMPACT_ATOMS: atom_id res chain seq x y z
N MET A 1 3.89 -11.68 58.82
CA MET A 1 5.01 -11.99 57.91
C MET A 1 4.65 -12.89 56.73
N LEU A 2 4.37 -14.19 56.87
CA LEU A 2 4.11 -15.05 55.69
C LEU A 2 2.87 -14.62 54.88
N GLU A 3 1.80 -14.22 55.56
CA GLU A 3 0.59 -13.72 54.89
C GLU A 3 0.80 -12.37 54.21
N GLU A 4 1.59 -11.46 54.80
CA GLU A 4 1.95 -10.17 54.19
C GLU A 4 2.80 -10.36 52.92
N VAL A 5 3.67 -11.38 52.91
CA VAL A 5 4.44 -11.75 51.73
C VAL A 5 3.52 -12.27 50.63
N LYS A 6 2.59 -13.20 50.95
CA LYS A 6 1.62 -13.73 49.98
C LYS A 6 0.73 -12.63 49.39
N THR A 7 0.22 -11.72 50.21
CA THR A 7 -0.62 -10.61 49.73
C THR A 7 0.17 -9.64 48.86
N SER A 8 1.44 -9.37 49.18
CA SER A 8 2.33 -8.58 48.32
C SER A 8 2.54 -9.23 46.95
N TYR A 9 2.79 -10.55 46.91
CA TYR A 9 2.92 -11.29 45.64
C TYR A 9 1.63 -11.25 44.81
N HIS A 10 0.47 -11.51 45.41
CA HIS A 10 -0.81 -11.43 44.71
C HIS A 10 -1.09 -10.03 44.17
N SER A 11 -0.81 -8.97 44.95
CA SER A 11 -0.96 -7.60 44.50
C SER A 11 -0.07 -7.30 43.29
N ARG A 12 1.19 -7.75 43.32
CA ARG A 12 2.13 -7.60 42.21
C ARG A 12 1.68 -8.35 40.96
N GLU A 13 1.22 -9.60 41.09
CA GLU A 13 0.70 -10.38 39.96
C GLU A 13 -0.55 -9.74 39.33
N GLU A 14 -1.44 -9.20 40.16
CA GLU A 14 -2.61 -8.48 39.69
C GLU A 14 -2.22 -7.20 38.93
N GLN A 15 -1.25 -6.44 39.45
CA GLN A 15 -0.70 -5.26 38.77
C GLN A 15 -0.07 -5.62 37.42
N LEU A 16 0.74 -6.68 37.36
CA LEU A 16 1.33 -7.16 36.12
C LEU A 16 0.26 -7.56 35.10
N THR A 17 -0.75 -8.30 35.53
CA THR A 17 -1.87 -8.73 34.67
C THR A 17 -2.67 -7.53 34.15
N LYS A 18 -2.99 -6.55 35.00
CA LYS A 18 -3.66 -5.30 34.60
C LYS A 18 -2.82 -4.53 33.58
N THR A 19 -1.52 -4.44 33.81
CA THR A 19 -0.58 -3.73 32.96
C THR A 19 -0.50 -4.38 31.57
N ILE A 20 -0.34 -5.70 31.50
CA ILE A 20 -0.32 -6.46 30.24
C ILE A 20 -1.63 -6.26 29.46
N ARG A 21 -2.79 -6.37 30.14
CA ARG A 21 -4.10 -6.17 29.50
C ARG A 21 -4.24 -4.75 28.94
N SER A 22 -3.79 -3.74 29.68
CA SER A 22 -3.79 -2.35 29.25
C SER A 22 -2.93 -2.13 28.00
N TYR A 23 -1.69 -2.65 27.99
CA TYR A 23 -0.81 -2.56 26.82
C TYR A 23 -1.41 -3.26 25.61
N ARG A 24 -1.95 -4.47 25.78
CA ARG A 24 -2.62 -5.20 24.68
C ARG A 24 -3.77 -4.39 24.08
N LYS A 25 -4.60 -3.78 24.92
CA LYS A 25 -5.70 -2.90 24.47
C LYS A 25 -5.18 -1.68 23.70
N ARG A 26 -4.13 -1.04 24.19
CA ARG A 26 -3.50 0.11 23.52
C ARG A 26 -2.91 -0.26 22.16
N ILE A 27 -2.19 -1.38 22.08
CA ILE A 27 -1.62 -1.89 20.82
C ILE A 27 -2.73 -2.19 19.81
N GLN A 28 -3.81 -2.84 20.25
CA GLN A 28 -4.95 -3.11 19.37
C GLN A 28 -5.61 -1.81 18.87
N GLY A 29 -5.77 -0.81 19.72
CA GLY A 29 -6.29 0.50 19.32
C GLY A 29 -5.41 1.21 18.30
N LEU A 30 -4.08 1.19 18.50
CA LEU A 30 -3.11 1.73 17.55
C LEU A 30 -3.16 0.99 16.20
N SER A 31 -3.27 -0.34 16.23
CA SER A 31 -3.42 -1.14 15.01
C SER A 31 -4.70 -0.78 14.24
N ASN A 32 -5.82 -0.59 14.93
CA ASN A 32 -7.08 -0.24 14.28
C ASN A 32 -7.03 1.16 13.65
N THR A 33 -6.48 2.15 14.38
CA THR A 33 -6.33 3.52 13.86
C THR A 33 -5.37 3.57 12.66
N TYR A 34 -4.28 2.80 12.72
CA TYR A 34 -3.36 2.63 11.60
C TYR A 34 -4.05 2.06 10.35
N GLN A 35 -4.87 1.01 10.51
CA GLN A 35 -5.64 0.42 9.42
C GLN A 35 -6.65 1.41 8.82
N GLN A 36 -7.36 2.16 9.67
CA GLN A 36 -8.29 3.19 9.22
C GLN A 36 -7.58 4.29 8.42
N LEU A 37 -6.40 4.71 8.86
CA LEU A 37 -5.60 5.71 8.17
C LEU A 37 -5.14 5.22 6.79
N LEU A 38 -4.71 3.95 6.68
CA LEU A 38 -4.36 3.36 5.38
C LEU A 38 -5.55 3.31 4.42
N ILE A 39 -6.75 3.01 4.91
CA ILE A 39 -7.96 3.01 4.09
C ILE A 39 -8.29 4.42 3.59
N ALA A 40 -8.22 5.42 4.47
CA ALA A 40 -8.45 6.82 4.07
C ALA A 40 -7.41 7.28 3.03
N TYR A 41 -6.14 6.90 3.21
CA TYR A 41 -5.06 7.20 2.29
C TYR A 41 -5.27 6.57 0.89
N ARG A 42 -5.73 5.31 0.83
CA ARG A 42 -6.13 4.66 -0.44
C ARG A 42 -7.16 5.47 -1.19
N LEU A 43 -8.24 5.81 -0.50
CA LEU A 43 -9.36 6.54 -1.08
C LEU A 43 -8.89 7.90 -1.62
N GLN A 44 -8.03 8.59 -0.86
CA GLN A 44 -7.44 9.85 -1.30
C GLN A 44 -6.58 9.66 -2.56
N CYS A 45 -5.74 8.63 -2.63
CA CYS A 45 -4.93 8.36 -3.81
C CYS A 45 -5.80 8.04 -5.05
N GLU A 46 -6.85 7.25 -4.88
CA GLU A 46 -7.80 6.94 -5.96
C GLU A 46 -8.53 8.20 -6.47
N GLN A 47 -8.94 9.09 -5.56
CA GLN A 47 -9.54 10.38 -5.90
C GLN A 47 -8.57 11.27 -6.71
N ILE A 48 -7.30 11.32 -6.29
CA ILE A 48 -6.26 12.08 -7.01
C ILE A 48 -6.04 11.50 -8.42
N LEU A 49 -5.95 10.17 -8.55
CA LEU A 49 -5.78 9.52 -9.85
C LEU A 49 -6.99 9.68 -10.79
N ALA A 50 -8.19 9.87 -10.25
CA ALA A 50 -9.40 10.12 -11.03
C ALA A 50 -9.48 11.56 -11.57
N LEU A 51 -8.67 12.50 -11.06
CA LEU A 51 -8.67 13.87 -11.53
C LEU A 51 -7.94 13.97 -12.89
N PRO A 52 -8.53 14.66 -13.89
CA PRO A 52 -7.95 14.78 -15.23
C PRO A 52 -6.71 15.67 -15.25
N GLU A 53 -6.55 16.57 -14.27
CA GLU A 53 -5.34 17.37 -14.10
C GLU A 53 -4.29 16.54 -13.36
N HIS A 54 -3.35 15.96 -14.13
CA HIS A 54 -2.25 15.12 -13.64
C HIS A 54 -1.21 15.89 -12.79
N ALA A 55 -1.60 16.98 -12.14
CA ALA A 55 -0.73 17.88 -11.39
C ALA A 55 -0.34 17.33 -10.00
N LEU A 56 -1.10 16.35 -9.48
CA LEU A 56 -0.83 15.70 -8.21
C LEU A 56 -0.44 14.25 -8.45
N GLU A 57 0.81 13.90 -8.17
CA GLU A 57 1.19 12.49 -8.07
C GLU A 57 0.46 11.87 -6.88
N ALA A 58 -0.20 10.73 -7.11
CA ALA A 58 -0.65 9.88 -6.02
C ALA A 58 0.57 9.51 -5.19
N GLY A 59 0.47 9.68 -3.87
CA GLY A 59 1.60 9.51 -2.96
C GLY A 59 2.20 8.09 -2.99
N PRO A 60 3.24 7.85 -2.18
CA PRO A 60 3.92 6.55 -2.15
C PRO A 60 2.95 5.38 -1.92
N PRO A 61 3.22 4.20 -2.51
CA PRO A 61 2.39 3.03 -2.28
C PRO A 61 2.38 2.64 -0.81
N GLU A 62 1.25 2.11 -0.36
CA GLU A 62 1.02 1.80 1.05
C GLU A 62 2.00 0.79 1.66
N GLY A 63 2.65 -0.02 0.82
CA GLY A 63 3.70 -0.95 1.26
C GLY A 63 4.85 -0.25 1.98
N HIS A 64 5.07 1.04 1.72
CA HIS A 64 6.05 1.86 2.43
C HIS A 64 5.62 2.21 3.86
N PHE A 65 4.33 2.21 4.15
CA PHE A 65 3.83 2.34 5.51
C PHE A 65 3.81 0.95 6.13
N SER A 66 4.81 0.68 6.95
CA SER A 66 4.95 -0.56 7.68
C SER A 66 5.20 -0.26 9.15
N PRO A 67 4.27 -0.58 10.07
CA PRO A 67 4.35 -0.13 11.46
C PRO A 67 5.37 -0.92 12.32
N ALA A 68 5.90 -2.05 11.84
CA ALA A 68 6.92 -2.84 12.54
C ALA A 68 7.77 -3.68 11.58
N GLY A 69 9.00 -4.04 11.99
CA GLY A 69 9.85 -5.02 11.28
C GLY A 69 9.16 -6.38 11.17
N ALA A 70 9.45 -7.13 10.10
CA ALA A 70 8.76 -8.37 9.72
C ALA A 70 8.67 -9.44 10.84
N GLU A 71 9.56 -9.36 11.83
CA GLU A 71 9.68 -10.29 12.96
C GLU A 71 8.46 -10.26 13.90
N LEU A 72 7.85 -9.08 14.11
CA LEU A 72 6.71 -8.89 15.01
C LEU A 72 5.34 -9.11 14.35
N ARG A 73 5.31 -9.25 13.02
CA ARG A 73 4.06 -9.43 12.27
C ARG A 73 3.55 -10.86 12.38
N GLY A 74 2.23 -10.99 12.52
CA GLY A 74 1.55 -12.27 12.33
C GLY A 74 1.71 -12.76 10.89
N GLU A 75 1.58 -14.08 10.65
CA GLU A 75 1.72 -14.68 9.32
C GLU A 75 0.81 -14.01 8.28
N THR A 76 -0.42 -13.66 8.68
CA THR A 76 -1.40 -12.96 7.83
C THR A 76 -0.96 -11.55 7.43
N GLU A 77 -0.29 -10.82 8.33
CA GLU A 77 0.20 -9.47 8.05
C GLU A 77 1.44 -9.50 7.14
N ARG A 78 2.28 -10.53 7.28
CA ARG A 78 3.41 -10.77 6.38
C ARG A 78 2.92 -11.09 4.97
N GLU A 79 1.91 -11.96 4.86
CA GLU A 79 1.32 -12.31 3.57
C GLU A 79 0.64 -11.11 2.91
N LEU A 80 -0.11 -10.30 3.68
CA LEU A 80 -0.66 -9.04 3.19
C LEU A 80 0.42 -8.07 2.68
N HIS A 81 1.58 -8.03 3.33
CA HIS A 81 2.69 -7.18 2.88
C HIS A 81 3.27 -7.67 1.55
N ARG A 82 3.53 -8.98 1.41
CA ARG A 82 3.99 -9.59 0.16
C ARG A 82 3.03 -9.33 -0.99
N LEU A 83 1.73 -9.51 -0.76
CA LEU A 83 0.70 -9.23 -1.76
C LEU A 83 0.67 -7.76 -2.20
N ARG A 84 0.99 -6.82 -1.28
CA ARG A 84 1.09 -5.39 -1.63
C ARG A 84 2.32 -5.10 -2.49
N GLU A 85 3.46 -5.73 -2.20
CA GLU A 85 4.68 -5.61 -3.01
C GLU A 85 4.47 -6.19 -4.41
N ASP A 86 3.88 -7.38 -4.50
CA ASP A 86 3.54 -8.02 -5.77
C ASP A 86 2.56 -7.18 -6.59
N LYS A 87 1.54 -6.59 -5.95
CA LYS A 87 0.62 -5.65 -6.59
C LYS A 87 1.37 -4.45 -7.18
N ALA A 88 2.24 -3.79 -6.40
CA ALA A 88 3.01 -2.64 -6.88
C ALA A 88 3.93 -3.02 -8.05
N ARG A 89 4.56 -4.19 -8.01
CA ARG A 89 5.36 -4.72 -9.12
C ARG A 89 4.50 -4.91 -10.37
N LEU A 90 3.33 -5.52 -10.26
CA LEU A 90 2.44 -5.75 -11.39
C LEU A 90 1.88 -4.44 -11.97
N GLU A 91 1.57 -3.46 -11.14
CA GLU A 91 1.10 -2.13 -11.58
C GLU A 91 2.18 -1.40 -12.38
N SER A 92 3.45 -1.45 -11.95
CA SER A 92 4.57 -0.85 -12.71
C SER A 92 4.78 -1.53 -14.06
N GLN A 93 4.68 -2.86 -14.13
CA GLN A 93 4.75 -3.60 -15.40
C GLN A 93 3.60 -3.25 -16.34
N LEU A 94 2.38 -3.10 -15.81
CA LEU A 94 1.21 -2.67 -16.57
C LEU A 94 1.40 -1.26 -17.16
N LYS A 95 1.98 -0.34 -16.39
CA LYS A 95 2.29 1.02 -16.86
C LYS A 95 3.27 0.98 -18.04
N LEU A 96 4.37 0.24 -17.90
CA LEU A 96 5.36 0.06 -18.96
C LEU A 96 4.77 -0.59 -20.23
N ALA A 97 3.94 -1.62 -20.06
CA ALA A 97 3.28 -2.29 -21.18
C ALA A 97 2.32 -1.35 -21.93
N ARG A 98 1.57 -0.50 -21.21
CA ARG A 98 0.69 0.51 -21.82
C ARG A 98 1.48 1.55 -22.61
N GLU A 99 2.61 2.01 -22.08
CA GLU A 99 3.51 2.94 -22.77
C GLU A 99 4.06 2.33 -24.07
N GLN A 100 4.51 1.07 -24.04
CA GLN A 100 4.96 0.36 -25.25
C GLN A 100 3.86 0.21 -26.29
N MET A 101 2.63 -0.12 -25.86
CA MET A 101 1.47 -0.22 -26.75
C MET A 101 1.14 1.13 -27.40
N ALA A 102 1.19 2.24 -26.66
CA ALA A 102 0.97 3.58 -27.19
C ALA A 102 1.96 3.91 -28.33
N VAL A 103 3.25 3.63 -28.11
CA VAL A 103 4.31 3.83 -29.12
C VAL A 103 4.07 2.96 -30.37
N LEU A 104 3.69 1.69 -30.19
CA LEU A 104 3.39 0.79 -31.30
C LEU A 104 2.18 1.28 -32.11
N THR A 105 1.09 1.72 -31.47
CA THR A 105 -0.07 2.27 -32.15
C THR A 105 0.25 3.55 -32.92
N GLU A 106 1.05 4.45 -32.36
CA GLU A 106 1.52 5.66 -33.07
C GLU A 106 2.41 5.32 -34.27
N SER A 107 3.29 4.31 -34.13
CA SER A 107 4.14 3.86 -35.22
C SER A 107 3.36 3.18 -36.35
N SER A 108 2.30 2.44 -36.04
CA SER A 108 1.37 1.85 -37.01
C SER A 108 0.53 2.93 -37.71
N GLN A 109 0.02 3.92 -36.98
CA GLN A 109 -0.70 5.06 -37.57
C GLN A 109 0.21 5.88 -38.50
N ARG A 110 1.48 6.13 -38.13
CA ARG A 110 2.45 6.80 -39.00
C ARG A 110 2.77 6.02 -40.28
N ARG A 111 2.94 4.69 -40.19
CA ARG A 111 3.15 3.85 -41.39
C ARG A 111 1.93 3.91 -42.34
N MET A 112 0.73 3.78 -41.80
CA MET A 112 -0.51 3.87 -42.58
C MET A 112 -0.74 5.25 -43.22
N PHE A 113 -0.20 6.33 -42.64
CA PHE A 113 -0.28 7.67 -43.22
C PHE A 113 0.78 7.92 -44.31
N CYS A 114 1.98 7.34 -44.18
CA CYS A 114 3.02 7.43 -45.23
C CYS A 114 2.67 6.60 -46.47
N ASP A 115 2.00 5.45 -46.31
CA ASP A 115 1.60 4.59 -47.43
C ASP A 115 0.39 5.13 -48.22
N ARG A 116 -0.27 6.18 -47.72
CA ARG A 116 -1.49 6.77 -48.32
C ARG A 116 -1.25 8.13 -49.00
N ILE A 117 -0.01 8.49 -49.31
CA ILE A 117 0.29 9.67 -50.15
C ILE A 117 0.13 9.22 -51.62
N PRO A 118 -0.87 9.73 -52.39
CA PRO A 118 -0.93 9.45 -53.81
C PRO A 118 0.29 10.09 -54.47
N ARG A 119 1.07 9.29 -55.22
CA ARG A 119 2.03 9.83 -56.17
C ARG A 119 1.24 10.55 -57.27
N PHE A 120 0.94 11.82 -57.06
CA PHE A 120 0.56 12.71 -58.15
C PHE A 120 1.81 12.94 -58.99
N ALA A 121 1.94 12.14 -60.05
CA ALA A 121 2.90 12.39 -61.11
C ALA A 121 2.43 13.63 -61.87
N HIS A 122 3.20 14.70 -61.78
CA HIS A 122 3.05 15.91 -62.57
C HIS A 122 3.53 15.66 -64.01
N THR A 123 2.68 16.08 -64.95
CA THR A 123 2.93 16.55 -66.33
C THR A 123 3.83 15.72 -67.25
#